data_AF-A0A9X3DYV7-F1
#
_entry.id   AF-A0A9X3DYV7-F1
#
_cell.length_a   1.000
_cell.length_b   1.000
_cell.length_c   1.000
_cell.angle_alpha   90.00
_cell.angle_beta   90.00
_cell.angle_gamma   90.00
#
_symmetry.space_group_name_H-M   'P 1'
#
loop_
_entity.id
_entity.type
_entity.pdbx_description
1 polymer ?
#
loop_
_entity_poly.entity_id
_entity_poly.type
_entity_poly.pdbx_seq_one_letter_code
_entity_poly.pdbx_strand_id
1 'polypeptide(L)'
;MRKLAARLPAMQGAPSSLVLTQSAETARHRYQIDFERIGTQLHVSLDLDLMARDPHQFEMVWRRLPPLIHIMARTAPGVTSATANISDGGGNIANELAYCSDEPQSLLVPDPGFMKPEIYQAFRRLAENRPGQWAARSDMLLWRGAISGHGDTTTEAMDIDDPNLKQRVRLCLALRGLDDVDVRLIVPERDRAAHPARQAMEAHGILGSYVPPARWIDVKFALDIDGPTNSWGNLYTRMLLGCCVLKVASPSGFRQWFYDEFVPWTHYIPVAADLSDIVEKVEWCRAHDQACREIAAAGQDFALRRTRESETIATVQRINDRLAPG
;
A
#
# COMPACT_ATOMS: atom_id res chain seq x y z
N MET A 1 -11.42 12.61 18.90
CA MET A 1 -12.87 12.78 19.11
C MET A 1 -13.39 14.14 18.62
N ARG A 2 -13.22 15.27 19.32
CA ARG A 2 -13.77 16.59 18.86
C ARG A 2 -13.21 17.12 17.53
N LYS A 3 -11.95 16.79 17.17
CA LYS A 3 -11.35 17.19 15.88
C LYS A 3 -11.85 16.39 14.67
N LEU A 4 -12.51 15.24 14.87
CA LEU A 4 -13.03 14.38 13.81
C LEU A 4 -14.43 14.80 13.32
N ALA A 5 -15.24 15.41 14.19
CA ALA A 5 -16.60 15.84 13.87
C ALA A 5 -16.66 17.13 13.02
N ALA A 6 -15.58 17.91 12.94
CA ALA A 6 -15.60 19.26 12.34
C ALA A 6 -15.38 19.33 10.82
N ARG A 7 -15.38 18.19 10.09
CA ARG A 7 -15.08 18.15 8.63
C ARG A 7 -16.02 17.25 7.82
N LEU A 8 -17.26 17.06 8.26
CA LEU A 8 -18.29 16.41 7.44
C LEU A 8 -18.94 17.48 6.53
N PRO A 9 -18.95 17.30 5.19
CA PRO A 9 -19.64 18.19 4.26
C PRO A 9 -21.14 18.01 4.45
N ALA A 10 -21.89 19.10 4.30
CA ALA A 10 -23.34 19.07 4.29
C ALA A 10 -23.84 18.39 3.02
N MET A 11 -23.91 17.06 3.03
CA MET A 11 -24.80 16.29 2.15
C MET A 11 -26.08 15.99 2.91
N GLN A 12 -27.25 16.16 2.28
CA GLN A 12 -28.53 15.76 2.87
C GLN A 12 -28.49 14.28 3.26
N GLY A 13 -28.72 13.97 4.55
CA GLY A 13 -28.74 12.59 5.07
C GLY A 13 -27.43 12.08 5.68
N ALA A 14 -26.36 12.89 5.74
CA ALA A 14 -25.15 12.53 6.48
C ALA A 14 -25.47 12.35 7.99
N PRO A 15 -24.83 11.38 8.68
CA PRO A 15 -25.03 11.21 10.11
C PRO A 15 -24.50 12.44 10.87
N SER A 16 -25.31 12.96 11.78
CA SER A 16 -25.04 14.15 12.59
C SER A 16 -24.25 13.85 13.86
N SER A 17 -24.16 12.58 14.28
CA SER A 17 -23.33 12.15 15.41
C SER A 17 -22.70 10.77 15.20
N LEU A 18 -21.60 10.53 15.94
CA LEU A 18 -20.86 9.27 15.97
C LEU A 18 -21.03 8.64 17.35
N VAL A 19 -21.36 7.36 17.40
CA VAL A 19 -21.44 6.57 18.63
C VAL A 19 -20.41 5.44 18.54
N LEU A 20 -19.56 5.31 19.56
CA LEU A 20 -18.65 4.18 19.68
C LEU A 20 -19.22 3.19 20.70
N THR A 21 -19.32 1.93 20.31
CA THR A 21 -19.91 0.85 21.12
C THR A 21 -18.93 -0.30 21.26
N GLN A 22 -19.00 -1.00 22.40
CA GLN A 22 -18.34 -2.29 22.55
C GLN A 22 -19.02 -3.29 21.60
N SER A 23 -18.24 -4.07 20.87
CA SER A 23 -18.78 -5.16 20.05
C SER A 23 -19.62 -6.12 20.90
N ALA A 24 -20.91 -6.26 20.57
CA ALA A 24 -21.84 -7.13 21.28
C ALA A 24 -21.68 -8.61 20.87
N GLU A 25 -21.22 -8.86 19.65
CA GLU A 25 -20.92 -10.19 19.12
C GLU A 25 -19.42 -10.49 19.20
N THR A 26 -19.09 -11.79 19.23
CA THR A 26 -17.70 -12.25 19.10
C THR A 26 -17.22 -11.90 17.69
N ALA A 27 -16.38 -10.88 17.59
CA ALA A 27 -15.75 -10.49 16.33
C ALA A 27 -15.06 -11.69 15.67
N ARG A 28 -15.15 -11.79 14.35
CA ARG A 28 -14.49 -12.85 13.57
C ARG A 28 -12.97 -12.84 13.76
N HIS A 29 -12.42 -11.65 13.97
CA HIS A 29 -11.04 -11.42 14.33
C HIS A 29 -10.87 -10.09 15.05
N ARG A 30 -9.74 -9.93 15.73
CA ARG A 30 -9.39 -8.73 16.49
C ARG A 30 -9.34 -7.41 15.70
N TYR A 31 -9.29 -7.45 14.37
CA TYR A 31 -9.22 -6.26 13.50
C TYR A 31 -10.56 -5.86 12.88
N GLN A 32 -11.67 -6.43 13.34
CA GLN A 32 -13.01 -6.15 12.82
C GLN A 32 -13.54 -4.85 13.39
N ILE A 33 -14.21 -4.06 12.54
CA ILE A 33 -14.97 -2.88 12.92
C ILE A 33 -16.30 -2.94 12.18
N ASP A 34 -17.40 -2.85 12.92
CA ASP A 34 -18.74 -2.83 12.34
C ASP A 34 -19.34 -1.43 12.38
N PHE A 35 -20.06 -1.08 11.33
CA PHE A 35 -20.76 0.17 11.16
C PHE A 35 -22.25 -0.09 11.07
N GLU A 36 -23.05 0.69 11.78
CA GLU A 36 -24.51 0.68 11.68
C GLU A 36 -25.04 2.11 11.65
N ARG A 37 -26.02 2.36 10.80
CA ARG A 37 -26.70 3.65 10.69
C ARG A 37 -28.05 3.57 11.40
N ILE A 38 -28.18 4.28 12.51
CA ILE A 38 -29.42 4.35 13.31
C ILE A 38 -29.92 5.79 13.29
N GLY A 39 -30.97 6.05 12.49
CA GLY A 39 -31.46 7.40 12.26
C GLY A 39 -30.37 8.31 11.70
N THR A 40 -30.03 9.37 12.43
CA THR A 40 -28.95 10.29 12.06
C THR A 40 -27.60 9.96 12.70
N GLN A 41 -27.46 8.78 13.32
CA GLN A 41 -26.23 8.39 14.02
C GLN A 41 -25.47 7.33 13.22
N LEU A 42 -24.15 7.45 13.18
CA LEU A 42 -23.27 6.37 12.75
C LEU A 42 -22.71 5.69 14.00
N HIS A 43 -23.11 4.46 14.22
CA HIS A 43 -22.62 3.59 15.29
C HIS A 43 -21.41 2.82 14.76
N VAL A 44 -20.37 2.75 15.56
CA VAL A 44 -19.13 2.03 15.26
C VAL A 44 -18.83 1.09 16.41
N SER A 45 -18.97 -0.20 16.13
CA SER A 45 -18.72 -1.28 17.08
C SER A 45 -17.32 -1.84 16.87
N LEU A 46 -16.55 -1.91 17.95
CA LEU A 46 -15.22 -2.54 17.99
C LEU A 46 -14.91 -3.07 19.39
N ASP A 47 -13.85 -3.84 19.54
CA ASP A 47 -13.39 -4.32 20.85
C ASP A 47 -12.63 -3.19 21.60
N LEU A 48 -13.36 -2.41 22.40
CA LEU A 48 -12.82 -1.30 23.19
C LEU A 48 -11.92 -1.80 24.32
N ASP A 49 -12.22 -2.96 24.90
CA ASP A 49 -11.41 -3.57 25.94
C ASP A 49 -10.05 -4.01 25.40
N LEU A 50 -10.02 -4.63 24.22
CA LEU A 50 -8.77 -4.95 23.55
C LEU A 50 -7.99 -3.68 23.19
N MET A 51 -8.68 -2.67 22.66
CA MET A 51 -8.07 -1.38 22.36
C MET A 51 -7.46 -0.71 23.61
N ALA A 52 -8.08 -0.86 24.78
CA ALA A 52 -7.58 -0.28 26.02
C ALA A 52 -6.35 -1.01 26.59
N ARG A 53 -6.26 -2.33 26.41
CA ARG A 53 -5.18 -3.16 26.99
C ARG A 53 -4.00 -3.44 26.05
N ASP A 54 -4.19 -3.30 24.73
CA ASP A 54 -3.17 -3.60 23.72
C ASP A 54 -2.75 -2.31 22.98
N PRO A 55 -1.54 -1.78 23.25
CA PRO A 55 -1.04 -0.57 22.59
C PRO A 55 -0.95 -0.67 21.07
N HIS A 56 -0.66 -1.86 20.53
CA HIS A 56 -0.58 -2.08 19.09
C HIS A 56 -1.97 -2.03 18.46
N GLN A 57 -2.97 -2.66 19.11
CA GLN A 57 -4.36 -2.55 18.69
C GLN A 57 -4.85 -1.10 18.71
N PHE A 58 -4.55 -0.37 19.80
CA PHE A 58 -4.87 1.06 19.91
C PHE A 58 -4.30 1.85 18.74
N GLU A 59 -3.01 1.68 18.44
CA GLU A 59 -2.36 2.40 17.36
C GLU A 59 -3.00 2.09 15.99
N MET A 60 -3.30 0.83 15.72
CA MET A 60 -3.97 0.41 14.50
C MET A 60 -5.34 1.07 14.37
N VAL A 61 -6.21 0.94 15.38
CA VAL A 61 -7.55 1.55 15.38
C VAL A 61 -7.44 3.07 15.24
N TRP A 62 -6.57 3.71 16.02
CA TRP A 62 -6.38 5.16 15.99
C TRP A 62 -5.99 5.68 14.60
N ARG A 63 -5.14 4.94 13.88
CA ARG A 63 -4.68 5.32 12.55
C ARG A 63 -5.70 4.98 11.46
N ARG A 64 -6.45 3.88 11.62
CA ARG A 64 -7.24 3.23 10.56
C ARG A 64 -8.76 3.41 10.69
N LEU A 65 -9.28 3.76 11.84
CA LEU A 65 -10.70 4.06 11.98
C LEU A 65 -11.11 5.41 11.35
N PRO A 66 -10.33 6.51 11.46
CA PRO A 66 -10.74 7.81 10.94
C PRO A 66 -11.09 7.86 9.43
N PRO A 67 -10.32 7.23 8.53
CA PRO A 67 -10.69 7.18 7.11
C PRO A 67 -11.99 6.41 6.85
N LEU A 68 -12.21 5.29 7.55
CA LEU A 68 -13.45 4.52 7.43
C LEU A 68 -14.66 5.32 7.88
N ILE A 69 -14.60 5.99 9.04
CA ILE A 69 -15.67 6.89 9.49
C ILE A 69 -15.94 7.98 8.46
N HIS A 70 -14.89 8.58 7.90
CA HIS A 70 -15.01 9.64 6.90
C HIS A 70 -15.77 9.16 5.65
N ILE A 71 -15.50 7.94 5.20
CA ILE A 71 -16.15 7.31 4.05
C ILE A 71 -17.58 6.89 4.41
N MET A 72 -17.77 6.13 5.48
CA MET A 72 -19.09 5.62 5.91
C MET A 72 -20.07 6.73 6.27
N ALA A 73 -19.60 7.86 6.80
CA ALA A 73 -20.48 9.00 7.05
C ALA A 73 -21.03 9.65 5.76
N ARG A 74 -20.45 9.37 4.60
CA ARG A 74 -20.86 9.92 3.30
C ARG A 74 -21.63 8.92 2.44
N THR A 75 -21.80 7.68 2.88
CA THR A 75 -22.62 6.70 2.16
C THR A 75 -24.09 7.13 2.14
N ALA A 76 -24.81 6.65 1.14
CA ALA A 76 -26.24 6.89 0.99
C ALA A 76 -27.01 6.35 2.21
N PRO A 77 -28.17 6.93 2.57
CA PRO A 77 -28.98 6.46 3.69
C PRO A 77 -29.38 4.97 3.61
N GLY A 78 -29.46 4.41 2.39
CA GLY A 78 -29.73 2.99 2.16
C GLY A 78 -28.61 2.06 2.61
N VAL A 79 -27.38 2.54 2.79
CA VAL A 79 -26.29 1.78 3.40
C VAL A 79 -26.49 1.79 4.92
N THR A 80 -27.21 0.78 5.41
CA THR A 80 -27.60 0.67 6.82
C THR A 80 -26.53 0.02 7.68
N SER A 81 -25.70 -0.85 7.11
CA SER A 81 -24.59 -1.50 7.82
C SER A 81 -23.41 -1.82 6.90
N ALA A 82 -22.22 -1.95 7.49
CA ALA A 82 -21.04 -2.46 6.81
C ALA A 82 -20.03 -3.02 7.82
N THR A 83 -19.22 -3.98 7.40
CA THR A 83 -18.11 -4.51 8.20
C THR A 83 -16.78 -4.14 7.54
N ALA A 84 -15.79 -3.81 8.36
CA ALA A 84 -14.45 -3.46 7.92
C ALA A 84 -13.38 -4.30 8.63
N ASN A 85 -12.31 -4.58 7.90
CA ASN A 85 -11.09 -5.19 8.41
C ASN A 85 -9.94 -4.18 8.34
N ILE A 86 -9.45 -3.76 9.51
CA ILE A 86 -8.34 -2.80 9.64
C ILE A 86 -6.96 -3.47 9.74
N SER A 87 -6.83 -4.77 9.48
CA SER A 87 -5.53 -5.46 9.43
C SER A 87 -4.69 -5.01 8.24
N ASP A 88 -3.48 -5.58 8.12
CA ASP A 88 -2.63 -5.31 6.96
C ASP A 88 -3.13 -5.99 5.67
N GLY A 89 -4.16 -6.84 5.78
CA GLY A 89 -4.75 -7.65 4.71
C GLY A 89 -4.81 -9.13 5.11
N GLY A 90 -5.63 -9.89 4.38
CA GLY A 90 -5.75 -11.33 4.53
C GLY A 90 -6.94 -11.74 5.39
N GLY A 91 -7.54 -12.88 5.03
CA GLY A 91 -8.74 -13.39 5.70
C GLY A 91 -9.93 -12.45 5.58
N ASN A 92 -10.00 -11.62 4.53
CA ASN A 92 -11.17 -10.81 4.25
C ASN A 92 -12.35 -11.67 3.78
N ILE A 93 -13.55 -11.12 3.89
CA ILE A 93 -14.76 -11.72 3.33
C ILE A 93 -15.35 -10.82 2.24
N ALA A 94 -16.23 -11.38 1.42
CA ALA A 94 -16.95 -10.63 0.40
C ALA A 94 -17.66 -9.40 1.00
N ASN A 95 -17.57 -8.27 0.31
CA ASN A 95 -18.15 -6.98 0.68
C ASN A 95 -17.59 -6.33 1.96
N GLU A 96 -16.54 -6.90 2.56
CA GLU A 96 -15.85 -6.28 3.69
C GLU A 96 -14.99 -5.11 3.23
N LEU A 97 -15.06 -3.99 3.95
CA LEU A 97 -14.22 -2.82 3.72
C LEU A 97 -12.78 -3.13 4.14
N ALA A 98 -11.81 -2.93 3.25
CA ALA A 98 -10.41 -3.25 3.55
C ALA A 98 -9.43 -2.25 2.92
N TYR A 99 -8.26 -2.07 3.54
CA TYR A 99 -7.18 -1.24 2.96
C TYR A 99 -6.31 -2.02 1.96
N CYS A 100 -6.27 -3.33 2.12
CA CYS A 100 -5.55 -4.30 1.31
C CYS A 100 -6.31 -5.61 1.39
N SER A 101 -6.49 -6.31 0.27
CA SER A 101 -7.14 -7.61 0.29
C SER A 101 -6.77 -8.46 -0.91
N ASP A 102 -6.69 -9.75 -0.69
CA ASP A 102 -6.64 -10.84 -1.67
C ASP A 102 -8.05 -11.39 -2.01
N GLU A 103 -9.09 -11.00 -1.27
CA GLU A 103 -10.49 -11.35 -1.56
C GLU A 103 -11.03 -10.46 -2.71
N PRO A 104 -11.38 -11.05 -3.87
CA PRO A 104 -11.84 -10.30 -5.04
C PRO A 104 -13.08 -9.42 -4.79
N GLN A 105 -13.99 -9.87 -3.93
CA GLN A 105 -15.25 -9.19 -3.64
C GLN A 105 -15.17 -8.20 -2.46
N SER A 106 -14.01 -8.01 -1.86
CA SER A 106 -13.81 -6.98 -0.82
C SER A 106 -13.97 -5.57 -1.40
N LEU A 107 -14.38 -4.63 -0.55
CA LEU A 107 -14.52 -3.22 -0.89
C LEU A 107 -13.26 -2.46 -0.47
N LEU A 108 -12.33 -2.26 -1.40
CA LEU A 108 -11.08 -1.58 -1.11
C LEU A 108 -11.28 -0.08 -0.90
N VAL A 109 -10.75 0.44 0.21
CA VAL A 109 -10.79 1.85 0.58
C VAL A 109 -9.37 2.48 0.57
N PRO A 110 -9.24 3.80 0.31
CA PRO A 110 -7.96 4.47 0.32
C PRO A 110 -7.22 4.30 1.63
N ASP A 111 -5.93 3.95 1.56
CA ASP A 111 -5.14 3.66 2.74
C ASP A 111 -5.02 4.88 3.68
N PRO A 112 -4.76 4.66 4.98
CA PRO A 112 -4.71 5.76 5.94
C PRO A 112 -3.61 6.79 5.64
N GLY A 113 -2.58 6.38 4.89
CA GLY A 113 -1.52 7.24 4.41
C GLY A 113 -2.08 8.26 3.42
N PHE A 114 -2.79 7.78 2.40
CA PHE A 114 -3.42 8.61 1.38
C PHE A 114 -4.47 9.56 1.94
N MET A 115 -5.23 9.09 2.93
CA MET A 115 -6.31 9.87 3.56
C MET A 115 -5.82 10.99 4.49
N LYS A 116 -4.50 11.07 4.73
CA LYS A 116 -3.80 12.16 5.42
C LYS A 116 -2.97 12.95 4.41
N PRO A 117 -3.47 14.08 3.89
CA PRO A 117 -2.83 14.81 2.81
C PRO A 117 -1.35 15.14 3.08
N GLU A 118 -0.98 15.35 4.34
CA GLU A 118 0.35 15.72 4.79
C GLU A 118 1.42 14.67 4.45
N ILE A 119 1.03 13.38 4.34
CA ILE A 119 1.97 12.27 4.10
C ILE A 119 2.55 12.34 2.69
N TYR A 120 1.74 12.65 1.68
CA TYR A 120 2.19 12.72 0.29
C TYR A 120 2.46 14.14 -0.22
N GLN A 121 2.10 15.18 0.54
CA GLN A 121 2.25 16.57 0.13
C GLN A 121 3.70 16.95 -0.20
N ALA A 122 4.68 16.43 0.56
CA ALA A 122 6.08 16.68 0.28
C ALA A 122 6.51 16.11 -1.08
N PHE A 123 6.06 14.90 -1.43
CA PHE A 123 6.38 14.26 -2.72
C PHE A 123 5.66 14.92 -3.89
N ARG A 124 4.40 15.33 -3.71
CA ARG A 124 3.66 16.11 -4.72
C ARG A 124 4.37 17.42 -5.06
N ARG A 125 4.75 18.21 -4.04
CA ARG A 125 5.52 19.45 -4.25
C ARG A 125 6.87 19.18 -4.92
N LEU A 126 7.55 18.09 -4.55
CA LEU A 126 8.81 17.73 -5.16
C LEU A 126 8.66 17.39 -6.65
N ALA A 127 7.60 16.69 -7.02
CA ALA A 127 7.26 16.38 -8.40
C ALA A 127 6.89 17.64 -9.20
N GLU A 128 6.05 18.52 -8.65
CA GLU A 128 5.63 19.78 -9.27
C GLU A 128 6.81 20.72 -9.56
N ASN A 129 7.83 20.73 -8.70
CA ASN A 129 9.01 21.58 -8.85
C ASN A 129 10.07 21.05 -9.83
N ARG A 130 9.87 19.85 -10.40
CA ARG A 130 10.85 19.20 -11.30
C ARG A 130 10.18 18.58 -12.53
N PRO A 131 9.39 19.34 -13.31
CA PRO A 131 8.73 18.78 -14.49
C PRO A 131 9.76 18.39 -15.57
N GLY A 132 9.51 17.27 -16.27
CA GLY A 132 10.22 16.92 -17.50
C GLY A 132 11.69 16.49 -17.35
N GLN A 133 12.16 16.16 -16.15
CA GLN A 133 13.59 15.87 -15.89
C GLN A 133 14.07 14.47 -16.28
N TRP A 134 13.29 13.69 -17.04
CA TRP A 134 13.63 12.28 -17.33
C TRP A 134 15.08 12.07 -17.76
N ALA A 135 15.56 12.85 -18.74
CA ALA A 135 16.91 12.72 -19.30
C ALA A 135 18.04 13.10 -18.31
N ALA A 136 17.74 13.88 -17.26
CA ALA A 136 18.73 14.29 -16.26
C ALA A 136 18.83 13.32 -15.08
N ARG A 137 17.96 12.31 -15.01
CA ARG A 137 17.91 11.34 -13.92
C ARG A 137 18.87 10.19 -14.19
N SER A 138 19.37 9.61 -13.12
CA SER A 138 20.20 8.42 -13.16
C SER A 138 19.41 7.23 -13.74
N ASP A 139 20.07 6.45 -14.59
CA ASP A 139 19.57 5.18 -15.14
C ASP A 139 19.53 4.05 -14.09
N MET A 140 19.92 4.34 -12.86
CA MET A 140 19.94 3.37 -11.77
C MET A 140 18.53 2.85 -11.45
N LEU A 141 18.41 1.53 -11.35
CA LEU A 141 17.30 0.86 -10.71
C LEU A 141 17.51 0.81 -9.20
N LEU A 142 16.70 1.58 -8.46
CA LEU A 142 16.86 1.72 -7.02
C LEU A 142 15.71 1.06 -6.24
N TRP A 143 16.06 0.22 -5.27
CA TRP A 143 15.12 -0.34 -4.30
C TRP A 143 15.73 -0.47 -2.90
N ARG A 144 14.91 -0.18 -1.90
CA ARG A 144 15.22 -0.40 -0.49
C ARG A 144 13.98 -0.89 0.24
N GLY A 145 14.06 -2.05 0.89
CA GLY A 145 12.95 -2.59 1.67
C GLY A 145 13.40 -3.41 2.86
N ALA A 146 12.55 -3.48 3.89
CA ALA A 146 12.80 -4.34 5.03
C ALA A 146 12.78 -5.82 4.64
N ILE A 147 13.48 -6.64 5.41
CA ILE A 147 13.40 -8.11 5.38
C ILE A 147 12.03 -8.51 5.94
N SER A 148 11.02 -8.54 5.09
CA SER A 148 9.64 -8.85 5.44
C SER A 148 8.98 -9.72 4.36
N GLY A 149 7.77 -10.19 4.65
CA GLY A 149 7.05 -11.16 3.82
C GLY A 149 7.15 -12.58 4.35
N HIS A 150 6.42 -13.48 3.70
CA HIS A 150 6.37 -14.90 4.04
C HIS A 150 7.63 -15.64 3.58
N GLY A 151 7.98 -16.72 4.27
CA GLY A 151 9.15 -17.56 3.97
C GLY A 151 10.34 -17.34 4.91
N ASP A 152 11.43 -18.04 4.63
CA ASP A 152 12.70 -17.98 5.35
C ASP A 152 13.56 -16.82 4.87
N THR A 153 14.32 -16.25 5.81
CA THR A 153 15.28 -15.18 5.46
C THR A 153 16.54 -15.74 4.80
N THR A 154 16.93 -16.95 5.20
CA THR A 154 18.13 -17.63 4.74
C THR A 154 17.88 -19.11 4.61
N THR A 155 18.45 -19.72 3.57
CA THR A 155 18.57 -21.17 3.42
C THR A 155 20.05 -21.52 3.20
N GLU A 156 20.39 -22.80 3.18
CA GLU A 156 21.78 -23.23 2.96
C GLU A 156 22.30 -22.83 1.57
N ALA A 157 21.46 -22.96 0.54
CA ALA A 157 21.82 -22.69 -0.84
C ALA A 157 21.70 -21.20 -1.23
N MET A 158 20.82 -20.44 -0.56
CA MET A 158 20.49 -19.06 -0.92
C MET A 158 20.16 -18.92 -2.42
N ASP A 159 19.37 -19.86 -2.94
CA ASP A 159 18.99 -19.97 -4.35
C ASP A 159 17.86 -18.99 -4.69
N ILE A 160 17.96 -18.30 -5.82
CA ILE A 160 16.91 -17.41 -6.34
C ILE A 160 15.60 -18.15 -6.56
N ASP A 161 15.62 -19.44 -6.89
CA ASP A 161 14.42 -20.21 -7.23
C ASP A 161 13.81 -20.95 -6.02
N ASP A 162 14.42 -20.84 -4.83
CA ASP A 162 13.92 -21.47 -3.62
C ASP A 162 12.60 -20.80 -3.15
N PRO A 163 11.45 -21.49 -3.24
CA PRO A 163 10.16 -20.90 -2.88
C PRO A 163 10.02 -20.70 -1.38
N ASN A 164 10.88 -21.31 -0.55
CA ASN A 164 10.87 -21.09 0.89
C ASN A 164 11.49 -19.75 1.24
N LEU A 165 12.42 -19.22 0.44
CA LEU A 165 12.99 -17.91 0.70
C LEU A 165 11.96 -16.79 0.51
N LYS A 166 12.03 -15.77 1.37
CA LYS A 166 11.25 -14.56 1.21
C LYS A 166 11.45 -13.99 -0.20
N GLN A 167 10.36 -13.63 -0.86
CA GLN A 167 10.37 -13.06 -2.21
C GLN A 167 11.32 -11.84 -2.34
N ARG A 168 11.41 -11.01 -1.30
CA ARG A 168 12.35 -9.85 -1.27
C ARG A 168 13.82 -10.26 -1.19
N VAL A 169 14.13 -11.39 -0.57
CA VAL A 169 15.48 -11.98 -0.55
C VAL A 169 15.82 -12.49 -1.95
N ARG A 170 14.91 -13.28 -2.53
CA ARG A 170 15.02 -13.77 -3.92
C ARG A 170 15.24 -12.62 -4.91
N LEU A 171 14.48 -11.53 -4.80
CA LEU A 171 14.64 -10.32 -5.61
C LEU A 171 16.05 -9.73 -5.51
N CYS A 172 16.58 -9.56 -4.29
CA CYS A 172 17.92 -8.98 -4.13
C CYS A 172 19.01 -9.94 -4.61
N LEU A 173 18.82 -11.26 -4.47
CA LEU A 173 19.72 -12.26 -5.03
C LEU A 173 19.71 -12.23 -6.56
N ALA A 174 18.54 -12.10 -7.18
CA ALA A 174 18.35 -12.06 -8.62
C ALA A 174 19.06 -10.88 -9.29
N LEU A 175 19.09 -9.75 -8.61
CA LEU A 175 19.57 -8.47 -9.13
C LEU A 175 20.97 -8.10 -8.63
N ARG A 176 21.60 -8.95 -7.81
CA ARG A 176 22.93 -8.67 -7.26
C ARG A 176 23.98 -8.63 -8.38
N GLY A 177 24.86 -7.64 -8.33
CA GLY A 177 26.00 -7.55 -9.24
C GLY A 177 25.67 -7.09 -10.66
N LEU A 178 24.40 -6.78 -10.96
CA LEU A 178 24.05 -6.12 -12.22
C LEU A 178 24.46 -4.65 -12.18
N ASP A 179 25.00 -4.15 -13.29
CA ASP A 179 25.37 -2.74 -13.45
C ASP A 179 24.15 -1.83 -13.32
N ASP A 180 24.33 -0.64 -12.74
CA ASP A 180 23.25 0.34 -12.53
C ASP A 180 22.03 -0.23 -11.75
N VAL A 181 22.21 -1.28 -10.96
CA VAL A 181 21.15 -1.83 -10.09
C VAL A 181 21.56 -1.76 -8.63
N ASP A 182 20.80 -1.01 -7.84
CA ASP A 182 20.97 -0.87 -6.40
C ASP A 182 19.69 -1.31 -5.68
N VAL A 183 19.49 -2.62 -5.60
CA VAL A 183 18.34 -3.28 -4.98
C VAL A 183 18.80 -4.01 -3.74
N ARG A 184 18.46 -3.48 -2.56
CA ARG A 184 19.00 -3.97 -1.28
C ARG A 184 17.96 -4.04 -0.17
N LEU A 185 18.14 -5.03 0.69
CA LEU A 185 17.41 -5.15 1.95
C LEU A 185 17.99 -4.21 3.01
N ILE A 186 17.10 -3.67 3.84
CA ILE A 186 17.45 -2.88 5.01
C ILE A 186 17.14 -3.73 6.25
N VAL A 187 18.13 -3.84 7.13
CA VAL A 187 17.94 -4.29 8.51
C VAL A 187 17.64 -3.05 9.36
N PRO A 188 16.52 -3.00 10.10
CA PRO A 188 16.26 -1.89 11.01
C PRO A 188 17.41 -1.70 12.01
N GLU A 189 17.73 -0.45 12.35
CA GLU A 189 18.88 -0.16 13.22
C GLU A 189 18.81 -0.89 14.57
N ARG A 190 17.60 -0.97 15.15
CA ARG A 190 17.34 -1.71 16.40
C ARG A 190 17.68 -3.20 16.32
N ASP A 191 17.63 -3.78 15.13
CA ASP A 191 17.82 -5.21 14.88
C ASP A 191 19.23 -5.49 14.33
N ARG A 192 20.00 -4.45 13.98
CA ARG A 192 21.29 -4.55 13.28
C ARG A 192 22.31 -5.45 14.01
N ALA A 193 22.38 -5.39 15.34
CA ALA A 193 23.35 -6.17 16.11
C ALA A 193 22.92 -7.63 16.35
N ALA A 194 21.62 -7.91 16.32
CA ALA A 194 21.05 -9.18 16.76
C ALA A 194 20.37 -9.99 15.65
N HIS A 195 20.29 -9.47 14.42
CA HIS A 195 19.57 -10.14 13.35
C HIS A 195 20.29 -11.45 12.95
N PRO A 196 19.71 -12.63 13.24
CA PRO A 196 20.43 -13.91 13.15
C PRO A 196 20.94 -14.24 11.73
N ALA A 197 20.23 -13.75 10.71
CA ALA A 197 20.58 -13.94 9.30
C ALA A 197 21.54 -12.88 8.71
N ARG A 198 21.97 -11.87 9.48
CA ARG A 198 22.70 -10.71 8.95
C ARG A 198 23.99 -11.10 8.23
N GLN A 199 24.84 -11.91 8.88
CA GLN A 199 26.15 -12.27 8.34
C GLN A 199 26.02 -13.00 6.99
N ALA A 200 25.05 -13.91 6.87
CA ALA A 200 24.76 -14.60 5.61
C ALA A 200 24.35 -13.60 4.52
N MET A 201 23.42 -12.69 4.81
CA MET A 201 22.96 -11.70 3.84
C MET A 201 24.03 -10.66 3.45
N GLU A 202 24.91 -10.29 4.38
CA GLU A 202 26.09 -9.45 4.12
C GLU A 202 27.06 -10.16 3.18
N ALA A 203 27.32 -11.45 3.41
CA ALA A 203 28.20 -12.25 2.54
C ALA A 203 27.68 -12.36 1.09
N HIS A 204 26.36 -12.36 0.90
CA HIS A 204 25.74 -12.33 -0.43
C HIS A 204 25.65 -10.93 -1.05
N GLY A 205 26.06 -9.88 -0.33
CA GLY A 205 26.01 -8.52 -0.84
C GLY A 205 24.59 -8.08 -1.21
N ILE A 206 23.60 -8.41 -0.38
CA ILE A 206 22.18 -8.03 -0.60
C ILE A 206 21.64 -7.07 0.45
N LEU A 207 22.45 -6.72 1.46
CA LEU A 207 22.13 -5.68 2.43
C LEU A 207 22.60 -4.30 1.97
N GLY A 208 21.90 -3.26 2.41
CA GLY A 208 22.19 -1.86 2.11
C GLY A 208 21.71 -0.91 3.20
N SER A 209 22.06 0.37 3.06
CA SER A 209 21.64 1.42 3.99
C SER A 209 20.27 2.00 3.64
N TYR A 210 19.65 2.65 4.62
CA TYR A 210 18.43 3.41 4.39
C TYR A 210 18.66 4.54 3.38
N VAL A 211 17.74 4.65 2.41
CA VAL A 211 17.69 5.76 1.45
C VAL A 211 16.38 6.53 1.68
N PRO A 212 16.43 7.85 1.92
CA PRO A 212 15.23 8.66 2.07
C PRO A 212 14.33 8.55 0.83
N PRO A 213 13.00 8.35 0.97
CA PRO A 213 12.11 8.19 -0.17
C PRO A 213 12.17 9.31 -1.21
N ALA A 214 12.46 10.54 -0.78
CA ALA A 214 12.60 11.71 -1.66
C ALA A 214 13.73 11.55 -2.70
N ARG A 215 14.75 10.71 -2.44
CA ARG A 215 15.85 10.45 -3.37
C ARG A 215 15.40 9.80 -4.68
N TRP A 216 14.22 9.18 -4.72
CA TRP A 216 13.70 8.61 -5.95
C TRP A 216 13.38 9.67 -7.02
N ILE A 217 13.32 10.96 -6.65
CA ILE A 217 13.21 12.04 -7.64
C ILE A 217 14.42 12.10 -8.58
N ASP A 218 15.57 11.54 -8.20
CA ASP A 218 16.81 11.62 -8.98
C ASP A 218 17.08 10.38 -9.85
N VAL A 219 16.25 9.33 -9.75
CA VAL A 219 16.39 8.08 -10.54
C VAL A 219 15.20 7.85 -11.45
N LYS A 220 15.46 7.20 -12.60
CA LYS A 220 14.43 6.81 -13.55
C LYS A 220 13.61 5.61 -13.07
N PHE A 221 14.26 4.60 -12.49
CA PHE A 221 13.63 3.29 -12.26
C PHE A 221 13.47 2.96 -10.78
N ALA A 222 12.32 2.38 -10.44
CA ALA A 222 12.01 1.91 -9.09
C ALA A 222 11.40 0.52 -9.13
N LEU A 223 11.56 -0.25 -8.05
CA LEU A 223 10.85 -1.52 -7.88
C LEU A 223 9.70 -1.39 -6.87
N ASP A 224 8.64 -2.12 -7.14
CA ASP A 224 7.56 -2.40 -6.22
C ASP A 224 7.42 -3.90 -6.01
N ILE A 225 7.46 -4.33 -4.75
CA ILE A 225 7.32 -5.72 -4.35
C ILE A 225 6.62 -5.81 -2.99
N ASP A 226 5.74 -6.79 -2.89
CA ASP A 226 4.95 -7.08 -1.72
C ASP A 226 5.81 -7.37 -0.48
N GLY A 227 5.24 -7.08 0.68
CA GLY A 227 5.80 -7.41 1.98
C GLY A 227 5.06 -8.62 2.55
N PRO A 228 4.54 -8.55 3.78
CA PRO A 228 3.53 -9.49 4.26
C PRO A 228 2.25 -9.47 3.41
N THR A 229 1.85 -8.27 2.96
CA THR A 229 0.76 -8.07 2.02
C THR A 229 1.26 -7.19 0.88
N ASN A 230 0.71 -6.00 0.64
CA ASN A 230 1.22 -5.07 -0.35
C ASN A 230 2.43 -4.22 0.15
N SER A 231 2.88 -3.28 -0.68
CA SER A 231 3.98 -2.35 -0.35
C SER A 231 3.51 -1.00 0.25
N TRP A 232 2.22 -0.86 0.53
CA TRP A 232 1.56 0.32 1.06
C TRP A 232 1.87 1.59 0.26
N GLY A 233 2.45 2.60 0.92
CA GLY A 233 2.75 3.87 0.29
C GLY A 233 3.99 3.85 -0.61
N ASN A 234 4.74 2.75 -0.68
CA ASN A 234 5.94 2.67 -1.51
C ASN A 234 5.59 2.90 -2.98
N LEU A 235 4.71 2.07 -3.56
CA LEU A 235 4.29 2.19 -4.95
C LEU A 235 3.77 3.60 -5.27
N TYR A 236 2.86 4.10 -4.44
CA TYR A 236 2.27 5.43 -4.63
C TYR A 236 3.30 6.55 -4.63
N THR A 237 4.30 6.47 -3.74
CA THR A 237 5.40 7.43 -3.69
C THR A 237 6.25 7.39 -4.96
N ARG A 238 6.54 6.20 -5.51
CA ARG A 238 7.33 6.07 -6.76
C ARG A 238 6.60 6.64 -7.96
N MET A 239 5.28 6.40 -8.04
CA MET A 239 4.44 7.01 -9.06
C MET A 239 4.45 8.54 -8.95
N LEU A 240 4.22 9.11 -7.75
CA LEU A 240 4.25 10.56 -7.55
C LEU A 240 5.59 11.19 -7.98
N LEU A 241 6.70 10.53 -7.66
CA LEU A 241 8.04 10.98 -8.05
C LEU A 241 8.35 10.71 -9.53
N GLY A 242 7.42 10.15 -10.30
CA GLY A 242 7.57 9.92 -11.74
C GLY A 242 8.63 8.89 -12.11
N CYS A 243 8.83 7.88 -11.27
CA CYS A 243 9.69 6.76 -11.63
C CYS A 243 8.95 5.81 -12.59
N CYS A 244 9.68 5.18 -13.52
CA CYS A 244 9.21 3.98 -14.20
C CYS A 244 9.28 2.83 -13.20
N VAL A 245 8.12 2.30 -12.79
CA VAL A 245 8.05 1.28 -11.75
C VAL A 245 8.00 -0.11 -12.37
N LEU A 246 8.94 -0.97 -11.98
CA LEU A 246 8.84 -2.41 -12.20
C LEU A 246 8.04 -2.97 -11.02
N LYS A 247 6.84 -3.47 -11.28
CA LYS A 247 5.94 -3.98 -10.24
C LYS A 247 5.86 -5.51 -10.32
N VAL A 248 6.32 -6.14 -9.24
CA VAL A 248 6.17 -7.58 -9.02
C VAL A 248 4.71 -7.89 -8.70
N ALA A 249 4.17 -8.88 -9.40
CA ALA A 249 2.84 -9.40 -9.16
C ALA A 249 2.75 -10.03 -7.75
N SER A 250 1.62 -9.81 -7.07
CA SER A 250 1.40 -10.40 -5.75
C SER A 250 1.23 -11.91 -5.88
N PRO A 251 2.03 -12.75 -5.19
CA PRO A 251 1.87 -14.19 -5.22
C PRO A 251 0.54 -14.64 -4.60
N SER A 252 0.00 -13.84 -3.67
CA SER A 252 -1.27 -14.10 -2.98
C SER A 252 -2.43 -13.28 -3.55
N GLY A 253 -2.22 -12.48 -4.59
CA GLY A 253 -3.28 -11.66 -5.19
C GLY A 253 -3.70 -10.43 -4.38
N PHE A 254 -2.86 -9.93 -3.48
CA PHE A 254 -3.17 -8.71 -2.73
C PHE A 254 -3.31 -7.48 -3.62
N ARG A 255 -4.37 -6.69 -3.38
CA ARG A 255 -4.70 -5.48 -4.13
C ARG A 255 -4.81 -4.26 -3.24
N GLN A 256 -4.45 -3.09 -3.79
CA GLN A 256 -4.80 -1.78 -3.22
C GLN A 256 -5.98 -1.17 -3.96
N TRP A 257 -6.61 -0.20 -3.32
CA TRP A 257 -7.80 0.54 -3.76
C TRP A 257 -7.75 1.18 -5.16
N PHE A 258 -6.57 1.35 -5.75
CA PHE A 258 -6.39 1.90 -7.10
C PHE A 258 -5.95 0.88 -8.15
N TYR A 259 -5.71 -0.38 -7.77
CA TYR A 259 -5.08 -1.38 -8.65
C TYR A 259 -5.95 -1.73 -9.87
N ASP A 260 -7.27 -1.74 -9.73
CA ASP A 260 -8.17 -2.08 -10.84
C ASP A 260 -8.09 -1.06 -11.99
N GLU A 261 -7.63 0.17 -11.72
CA GLU A 261 -7.36 1.19 -12.75
C GLU A 261 -5.87 1.27 -13.12
N PHE A 262 -4.99 0.55 -12.41
CA PHE A 262 -3.55 0.59 -12.61
C PHE A 262 -3.13 -0.48 -13.63
N VAL A 263 -3.12 -0.11 -14.90
CA VAL A 263 -2.89 -0.98 -16.06
C VAL A 263 -1.40 -1.30 -16.32
N PRO A 264 -1.01 -2.59 -16.48
CA PRO A 264 0.32 -3.02 -16.91
C PRO A 264 0.72 -2.45 -18.28
N TRP A 265 2.00 -2.17 -18.49
CA TRP A 265 2.58 -1.54 -19.70
C TRP A 265 2.04 -0.15 -20.06
N THR A 266 1.06 0.35 -19.31
CA THR A 266 0.58 1.74 -19.39
C THR A 266 1.15 2.55 -18.23
N HIS A 267 0.96 2.09 -16.99
CA HIS A 267 1.40 2.84 -15.82
C HIS A 267 2.63 2.25 -15.12
N TYR A 268 2.98 0.99 -15.42
CA TYR A 268 4.11 0.29 -14.84
C TYR A 268 4.57 -0.88 -15.72
N ILE A 269 5.76 -1.42 -15.45
CA ILE A 269 6.31 -2.62 -16.10
C ILE A 269 5.98 -3.84 -15.21
N PRO A 270 5.16 -4.80 -15.68
CA PRO A 270 4.83 -5.98 -14.89
C PRO A 270 6.00 -6.96 -14.82
N VAL A 271 6.21 -7.52 -13.62
CA VAL A 271 7.16 -8.60 -13.33
C VAL A 271 6.39 -9.77 -12.73
N ALA A 272 6.72 -10.99 -13.14
CA ALA A 272 6.12 -12.22 -12.66
C ALA A 272 6.28 -12.39 -11.14
N ALA A 273 5.28 -13.00 -10.48
CA ALA A 273 5.26 -13.18 -9.04
C ALA A 273 6.40 -14.09 -8.54
N ASP A 274 6.88 -15.00 -9.38
CA ASP A 274 8.01 -15.89 -9.07
C ASP A 274 9.37 -15.27 -9.39
N LEU A 275 9.40 -14.04 -9.93
CA LEU A 275 10.58 -13.28 -10.38
C LEU A 275 11.30 -13.86 -11.59
N SER A 276 10.70 -14.84 -12.29
CA SER A 276 11.33 -15.52 -13.43
C SER A 276 11.75 -14.58 -14.58
N ASP A 277 11.06 -13.45 -14.75
CA ASP A 277 11.32 -12.45 -15.80
C ASP A 277 12.00 -11.17 -15.29
N ILE A 278 12.41 -11.09 -14.01
CA ILE A 278 12.88 -9.82 -13.44
C ILE A 278 14.12 -9.27 -14.17
N VAL A 279 15.11 -10.12 -14.46
CA VAL A 279 16.34 -9.70 -15.16
C VAL A 279 16.01 -9.25 -16.58
N GLU A 280 15.13 -9.98 -17.27
CA GLU A 280 14.64 -9.59 -18.60
C GLU A 280 13.98 -8.21 -18.58
N LYS A 281 13.14 -7.91 -17.57
CA LYS A 281 12.50 -6.58 -17.46
C LYS A 281 13.50 -5.47 -17.19
N VAL A 282 14.56 -5.74 -16.41
CA VAL A 282 15.65 -4.76 -16.22
C VAL A 282 16.37 -4.48 -17.53
N GLU A 283 16.74 -5.52 -18.30
CA GLU A 283 17.38 -5.33 -19.61
C GLU A 283 16.46 -4.62 -20.61
N TRP A 284 15.16 -4.95 -20.60
CA TRP A 284 14.17 -4.27 -21.41
C TRP A 284 14.13 -2.77 -21.11
N CYS A 285 14.19 -2.38 -19.84
CA CYS A 285 14.21 -0.97 -19.44
C CYS A 285 15.41 -0.22 -20.02
N ARG A 286 16.60 -0.85 -20.00
CA ARG A 286 17.83 -0.27 -20.55
C ARG A 286 17.75 -0.06 -22.06
N ALA A 287 17.09 -0.98 -22.78
CA ALA A 287 16.95 -0.91 -24.22
C ALA A 287 15.81 0.03 -24.71
N HIS A 288 14.86 0.40 -23.83
CA HIS A 288 13.63 1.10 -24.22
C HIS A 288 13.37 2.38 -23.40
N ASP A 289 14.38 3.25 -23.23
CA ASP A 289 14.28 4.48 -22.41
C ASP A 289 13.05 5.35 -22.73
N GLN A 290 12.72 5.51 -24.02
CA GLN A 290 11.56 6.31 -24.43
C GLN A 290 10.23 5.68 -23.97
N ALA A 291 10.08 4.36 -24.07
CA ALA A 291 8.88 3.67 -23.59
C ALA A 291 8.79 3.75 -22.06
N CYS A 292 9.93 3.58 -21.36
CA CYS A 292 10.00 3.74 -19.91
C CYS A 292 9.58 5.14 -19.44
N ARG A 293 9.98 6.18 -20.18
CA ARG A 293 9.57 7.56 -19.94
C ARG A 293 8.06 7.74 -20.06
N GLU A 294 7.45 7.18 -21.10
CA GLU A 294 6.01 7.26 -21.33
C GLU A 294 5.22 6.54 -20.23
N ILE A 295 5.65 5.33 -19.86
CA ILE A 295 5.07 4.56 -18.75
C ILE A 295 5.19 5.34 -17.43
N ALA A 296 6.37 5.92 -17.14
CA ALA A 296 6.59 6.71 -15.94
C ALA A 296 5.70 7.95 -15.89
N ALA A 297 5.54 8.65 -17.01
CA ALA A 297 4.69 9.83 -17.12
C ALA A 297 3.22 9.48 -16.90
N ALA A 298 2.73 8.39 -17.51
CA ALA A 298 1.37 7.91 -17.31
C ALA A 298 1.12 7.46 -15.86
N GLY A 299 2.06 6.73 -15.25
CA GLY A 299 1.99 6.38 -13.83
C GLY A 299 2.00 7.60 -12.90
N GLN A 300 2.77 8.63 -13.24
CA GLN A 300 2.81 9.88 -12.48
C GLN A 300 1.50 10.65 -12.57
N ASP A 301 0.97 10.83 -13.77
CA ASP A 301 -0.33 11.48 -13.99
C ASP A 301 -1.44 10.75 -13.23
N PHE A 302 -1.44 9.41 -13.31
CA PHE A 302 -2.35 8.55 -12.57
C PHE A 302 -2.32 8.81 -11.06
N ALA A 303 -1.15 9.03 -10.46
CA ALA A 303 -1.03 9.34 -9.05
C ALA A 303 -1.34 10.81 -8.71
N LEU A 304 -0.98 11.76 -9.58
CA LEU A 304 -1.19 13.19 -9.34
C LEU A 304 -2.67 13.57 -9.42
N ARG A 305 -3.43 13.01 -10.38
CA ARG A 305 -4.86 13.32 -10.58
C ARG A 305 -5.76 12.94 -9.40
N ARG A 306 -5.31 12.02 -8.55
CA ARG A 306 -6.08 11.54 -7.40
C ARG A 306 -5.91 12.44 -6.20
N THR A 307 -7.01 12.78 -5.56
CA THR A 307 -7.06 13.57 -4.34
C THR A 307 -7.83 12.81 -3.27
N ARG A 308 -7.66 13.18 -2.00
CA ARG A 308 -8.48 12.62 -0.92
C ARG A 308 -9.97 12.67 -1.25
N GLU A 309 -10.44 13.78 -1.82
CA GLU A 309 -11.86 13.96 -2.13
C GLU A 309 -12.31 13.09 -3.29
N SER A 310 -11.55 13.04 -4.41
CA SER A 310 -11.90 12.19 -5.56
C SER A 310 -12.01 10.73 -5.16
N GLU A 311 -11.06 10.24 -4.37
CA GLU A 311 -11.07 8.83 -3.94
C GLU A 311 -12.12 8.56 -2.88
N THR A 312 -12.46 9.56 -2.05
CA THR A 312 -13.61 9.44 -1.13
C THR A 312 -14.91 9.28 -1.92
N ILE A 313 -15.14 10.12 -2.93
CA ILE A 313 -16.34 10.07 -3.78
C ILE A 313 -16.43 8.72 -4.50
N ALA A 314 -15.35 8.30 -5.18
CA ALA A 314 -15.32 7.03 -5.91
C ALA A 314 -15.56 5.83 -4.98
N THR A 315 -14.95 5.83 -3.79
CA THR A 315 -15.14 4.76 -2.81
C THR A 315 -16.56 4.72 -2.26
N VAL A 316 -17.12 5.88 -1.91
CA VAL A 316 -18.51 6.00 -1.45
C VAL A 316 -19.49 5.49 -2.49
N GLN A 317 -19.27 5.81 -3.77
CA GLN A 317 -20.12 5.32 -4.85
C GLN A 317 -20.08 3.79 -4.93
N ARG A 318 -18.89 3.18 -4.93
CA ARG A 318 -18.75 1.72 -4.92
C ARG A 318 -19.45 1.05 -3.73
N ILE A 319 -19.36 1.67 -2.55
CA ILE A 319 -20.04 1.18 -1.35
C ILE A 319 -21.56 1.28 -1.52
N ASN A 320 -22.06 2.41 -2.02
CA ASN A 320 -23.49 2.59 -2.27
C ASN A 320 -24.01 1.56 -3.27
N ASP A 321 -23.33 1.38 -4.39
CA ASP A 321 -23.74 0.43 -5.44
C ASP A 321 -23.76 -1.02 -4.93
N ARG A 322 -22.91 -1.33 -3.95
CA ARG A 322 -22.76 -2.70 -3.45
C ARG A 322 -23.59 -3.02 -2.21
N LEU A 323 -23.77 -2.03 -1.32
CA LEU A 323 -24.38 -2.23 0.00
C LEU A 323 -25.73 -1.55 0.16
N ALA A 324 -26.10 -0.58 -0.69
CA ALA A 324 -27.47 -0.06 -0.64
C ALA A 324 -28.42 -1.11 -1.22
N PRO A 325 -29.60 -1.33 -0.60
CA PRO A 325 -30.66 -2.09 -1.24
C PRO A 325 -31.04 -1.38 -2.54
N GLY A 326 -31.04 -2.14 -3.65
CA GLY A 326 -31.50 -1.66 -4.95
C GLY A 326 -32.97 -1.29 -4.95
#